data_AF-A0A6C0KYR1-F1
#
_entry.id   AF-A0A6C0KYR1-F1
#
_cell.length_a   1.000
_cell.length_b   1.000
_cell.length_c   1.000
_cell.angle_alpha   90.00
_cell.angle_beta   90.00
_cell.angle_gamma   90.00
#
_symmetry.space_group_name_H-M   'P 1'
#
loop_
_entity.id
_entity.type
_entity.pdbx_description
1 polymer ?
#
loop_
_entity_poly.entity_id
_entity_poly.type
_entity_poly.pdbx_seq_one_letter_code
_entity_poly.pdbx_strand_id
1 'polypeptide(L)'
;MNPAVKKRILAEIVYIKENMHLYNATLLDYKLGNKESYVEVITPNSNTLTFTLPFDYPFKGPSLLTFNGENYRKLLNKMPKRVRYLYENPNDIYYNEKCKIKHFSRPDCLCCSNLLCPENWSPACRIYSVLNEINQHNELKSQIKYKLSFNLIIEKFKINPDIVRFVYSFL
;
A
#
# COMPACT_ATOMS: atom_id res chain seq x y z
N MET A 1 -17.49 22.43 -5.74
CA MET A 1 -16.31 22.14 -4.90
C MET A 1 -15.85 23.42 -4.23
N ASN A 2 -15.47 23.38 -2.95
CA ASN A 2 -14.86 24.55 -2.28
C ASN A 2 -13.57 24.96 -3.03
N PRO A 3 -13.40 26.24 -3.41
CA PRO A 3 -12.21 26.71 -4.13
C PRO A 3 -10.88 26.36 -3.46
N ALA A 4 -10.82 26.38 -2.12
CA ALA A 4 -9.62 26.03 -1.36
C ALA A 4 -9.26 24.55 -1.53
N VAL A 5 -10.27 23.68 -1.52
CA VAL A 5 -10.11 22.23 -1.71
C VAL A 5 -9.64 21.94 -3.14
N LYS A 6 -10.28 22.58 -4.13
CA LYS A 6 -9.85 22.48 -5.54
C LYS A 6 -8.38 22.90 -5.70
N LYS A 7 -8.01 24.05 -5.13
CA LYS A 7 -6.63 24.56 -5.17
C LYS A 7 -5.65 23.56 -4.53
N ARG A 8 -6.00 22.97 -3.38
CA ARG A 8 -5.18 21.95 -2.71
C ARG A 8 -4.99 20.71 -3.59
N ILE A 9 -6.07 20.15 -4.14
CA ILE A 9 -6.01 18.94 -4.99
C ILE A 9 -5.16 19.20 -6.24
N LEU A 10 -5.35 20.34 -6.91
CA LEU A 10 -4.56 20.69 -8.09
C LEU A 10 -3.07 20.83 -7.75
N ALA A 11 -2.72 21.43 -6.61
CA ALA A 11 -1.33 21.51 -6.16
C ALA A 11 -0.71 20.13 -5.91
N GLU A 12 -1.48 19.18 -5.36
CA GLU A 12 -1.03 17.79 -5.18
C GLU A 12 -0.85 17.05 -6.51
N ILE A 13 -1.75 17.26 -7.49
CA ILE A 13 -1.62 16.69 -8.83
C ILE A 13 -0.36 17.22 -9.53
N VAL A 14 -0.10 18.53 -9.45
CA VAL A 14 1.12 19.13 -9.99
C VAL A 14 2.36 18.51 -9.33
N TYR A 15 2.37 18.41 -8.00
CA TYR A 15 3.48 17.78 -7.28
C TYR A 15 3.72 16.34 -7.74
N ILE A 16 2.68 15.52 -7.89
CA ILE A 16 2.81 14.13 -8.36
C ILE A 16 3.43 14.11 -9.77
N LYS A 17 2.96 14.95 -10.69
CA LYS A 17 3.49 15.02 -12.05
C LYS A 17 4.97 15.42 -12.09
N GLU A 18 5.37 16.36 -11.24
CA GLU A 18 6.75 16.87 -11.20
C GLU A 18 7.72 15.93 -10.47
N ASN A 19 7.27 15.27 -9.40
CA ASN A 19 8.16 14.53 -8.48
C ASN A 19 8.02 13.01 -8.60
N MET A 20 6.94 12.50 -9.20
CA MET A 20 6.68 11.07 -9.39
C MET A 20 6.49 10.78 -10.88
N HIS A 21 7.51 11.01 -11.68
CA HIS A 21 7.49 10.96 -13.16
C HIS A 21 6.88 9.70 -13.80
N LEU A 22 6.84 8.57 -13.10
CA LEU A 22 6.21 7.33 -13.57
C LEU A 22 4.70 7.25 -13.29
N TYR A 23 4.15 8.24 -12.60
CA TYR A 23 2.74 8.35 -12.25
C TYR A 23 2.09 9.45 -13.09
N ASN A 24 0.85 9.22 -13.53
CA ASN A 24 0.04 10.24 -14.17
C ASN A 24 -1.23 10.50 -13.35
N ALA A 25 -1.39 11.72 -12.84
CA ALA A 25 -2.53 12.11 -12.02
C ALA A 25 -3.48 13.06 -12.77
N THR A 26 -4.78 12.80 -12.70
CA THR A 26 -5.83 13.58 -13.35
C THR A 26 -6.99 13.83 -12.38
N LEU A 27 -7.58 15.02 -12.47
CA LEU A 27 -8.83 15.35 -11.76
C LEU A 27 -9.98 14.98 -12.71
N LEU A 28 -10.83 14.02 -12.34
CA LEU A 28 -11.87 13.51 -13.24
C LEU A 28 -13.12 14.38 -13.24
N ASP A 29 -13.77 14.57 -12.09
CA ASP A 29 -14.93 15.46 -11.99
C ASP A 29 -15.31 15.76 -10.53
N TYR A 30 -16.18 16.75 -10.34
CA TYR A 30 -16.88 17.05 -9.10
C TYR A 30 -18.38 16.75 -9.26
N LYS A 31 -18.90 15.74 -8.57
CA LYS A 31 -20.34 15.50 -8.52
C LYS A 31 -21.00 16.50 -7.56
N LEU A 32 -21.69 17.50 -8.12
CA LEU A 32 -22.41 18.56 -7.38
C LEU A 32 -23.37 18.03 -6.29
N GLY A 33 -23.92 16.82 -6.45
CA GLY A 33 -24.83 16.21 -5.46
C GLY A 33 -24.13 15.48 -4.30
N ASN A 34 -23.00 14.81 -4.55
CA ASN A 34 -22.34 13.99 -3.53
C ASN A 34 -21.28 14.76 -2.72
N LYS A 35 -20.94 15.99 -3.14
CA LYS A 35 -19.88 16.82 -2.54
C LYS A 35 -18.51 16.11 -2.51
N GLU A 36 -18.27 15.19 -3.43
CA GLU A 36 -17.00 14.46 -3.56
C GLU A 36 -16.26 14.88 -4.82
N SER A 37 -14.94 14.77 -4.78
CA SER A 37 -14.05 14.95 -5.94
C SER A 37 -13.31 13.66 -6.23
N TYR A 38 -13.09 13.36 -7.51
CA TYR A 38 -12.40 12.15 -7.92
C TYR A 38 -11.03 12.49 -8.52
N VAL A 39 -9.98 11.91 -7.96
CA VAL A 39 -8.62 11.99 -8.54
C VAL A 39 -8.25 10.60 -9.00
N GLU A 40 -7.90 10.50 -10.28
CA GLU A 40 -7.36 9.28 -10.87
C GLU A 40 -5.85 9.38 -10.96
N VAL A 41 -5.18 8.27 -10.66
CA VAL A 41 -3.74 8.14 -10.75
C VAL A 41 -3.42 6.84 -11.48
N ILE A 42 -2.78 6.96 -12.64
CA ILE A 42 -2.23 5.82 -13.38
C ILE A 42 -0.83 5.54 -12.85
N THR A 43 -0.62 4.30 -12.41
CA THR A 43 0.66 3.81 -11.85
C THR A 43 1.64 3.39 -12.96
N PRO A 44 2.93 3.19 -12.64
CA PRO A 44 3.93 2.74 -13.62
C PRO A 44 3.58 1.40 -14.29
N ASN A 45 2.82 0.56 -13.59
CA ASN A 45 2.38 -0.74 -14.04
C ASN A 45 1.02 -0.69 -14.76
N SER A 46 0.59 0.48 -15.23
CA SER A 46 -0.70 0.70 -15.89
C SER A 46 -1.94 0.34 -15.05
N ASN A 47 -1.79 0.20 -13.72
CA ASN A 47 -2.95 0.09 -12.83
C ASN A 47 -3.55 1.48 -12.61
N THR A 48 -4.87 1.51 -12.45
CA THR A 48 -5.64 2.72 -12.18
C THR A 48 -5.99 2.80 -10.70
N LEU A 49 -5.58 3.87 -10.04
CA LEU A 49 -5.98 4.22 -8.69
C LEU A 49 -7.03 5.33 -8.75
N THR A 50 -8.16 5.18 -8.08
CA THR A 50 -9.16 6.26 -8.00
C THR A 50 -9.39 6.64 -6.53
N PHE A 51 -9.05 7.89 -6.21
CA PHE A 51 -9.28 8.50 -4.91
C PHE A 51 -10.62 9.22 -4.92
N THR A 52 -11.48 8.88 -3.97
CA THR A 52 -12.70 9.64 -3.67
C THR A 52 -12.39 10.57 -2.50
N LEU A 53 -12.38 11.88 -2.75
CA LEU A 53 -12.01 12.90 -1.78
C LEU A 53 -13.27 13.62 -1.27
N PRO A 54 -13.47 13.71 0.06
CA PRO A 54 -14.63 14.36 0.63
C PRO A 54 -14.52 15.90 0.52
N PHE A 55 -15.63 16.60 0.75
CA PHE A 55 -15.70 18.06 0.61
C PHE A 55 -14.81 18.82 1.60
N ASP A 56 -14.44 18.18 2.71
CA ASP A 56 -13.63 18.70 3.80
C ASP A 56 -12.16 18.25 3.71
N TYR A 57 -11.74 17.68 2.58
CA TYR A 57 -10.34 17.42 2.29
C TYR A 57 -9.50 18.71 2.39
N PRO A 58 -8.31 18.72 3.04
CA PRO A 58 -7.57 17.57 3.55
C PRO A 58 -7.83 17.23 5.03
N PHE A 59 -8.80 17.86 5.69
CA PHE A 59 -9.08 17.59 7.11
C PHE A 59 -9.67 16.20 7.35
N LYS A 60 -10.36 15.65 6.34
CA LYS A 60 -10.63 14.22 6.25
C LYS A 60 -9.89 13.65 5.04
N GLY A 61 -9.37 12.43 5.21
CA GLY A 61 -8.70 11.71 4.14
C GLY A 61 -9.65 11.20 3.06
N PRO A 62 -9.10 10.53 2.04
CA PRO A 62 -9.91 9.89 1.00
C PRO A 62 -10.95 8.94 1.63
N SER A 63 -12.22 9.10 1.27
CA SER A 63 -13.31 8.24 1.73
C SER A 63 -13.18 6.82 1.15
N LEU A 64 -12.65 6.73 -0.07
CA LEU A 64 -12.42 5.49 -0.78
C LEU A 64 -11.17 5.61 -1.66
N LEU A 65 -10.39 4.54 -1.70
CA LEU A 65 -9.39 4.27 -2.72
C LEU A 65 -9.76 2.98 -3.44
N THR A 66 -9.90 3.05 -4.76
CA THR A 66 -10.00 1.84 -5.60
C THR A 66 -8.69 1.58 -6.35
N PHE A 67 -8.39 0.31 -6.58
CA PHE A 67 -7.30 -0.20 -7.40
C PHE A 67 -7.93 -1.05 -8.50
N ASN A 68 -7.84 -0.60 -9.75
CA ASN A 68 -8.52 -1.20 -10.91
C ASN A 68 -10.02 -1.45 -10.65
N GLY A 69 -10.69 -0.48 -10.00
CA GLY A 69 -12.11 -0.58 -9.64
C GLY A 69 -12.42 -1.37 -8.36
N GLU A 70 -11.46 -2.10 -7.79
CA GLU A 70 -11.65 -2.83 -6.53
C GLU A 70 -11.26 -1.99 -5.31
N ASN A 71 -12.01 -2.10 -4.21
CA ASN A 71 -11.68 -1.38 -2.96
C ASN A 71 -10.31 -1.84 -2.40
N TYR A 72 -9.35 -0.91 -2.34
CA TYR A 72 -7.98 -1.22 -1.93
C TYR A 72 -7.88 -1.76 -0.51
N ARG A 73 -8.67 -1.24 0.45
CA ARG A 73 -8.68 -1.77 1.82
C ARG A 73 -9.15 -3.22 1.87
N LYS A 74 -10.13 -3.59 1.03
CA LYS A 74 -10.58 -5.00 0.92
C LYS A 74 -9.46 -5.89 0.38
N LEU A 75 -8.67 -5.41 -0.59
CA LEU A 75 -7.50 -6.14 -1.10
C LEU A 75 -6.46 -6.38 0.00
N LEU A 76 -6.16 -5.37 0.82
CA LEU A 76 -5.24 -5.51 1.96
C LEU A 76 -5.74 -6.53 2.99
N ASN A 77 -7.04 -6.51 3.29
CA ASN A 77 -7.65 -7.43 4.27
C ASN A 77 -7.69 -8.89 3.80
N LYS A 78 -7.66 -9.14 2.49
CA LYS A 78 -7.60 -10.49 1.91
C LYS A 78 -6.20 -11.11 1.93
N MET A 79 -5.17 -10.41 2.41
CA MET A 79 -3.82 -10.95 2.41
C MET A 79 -3.72 -12.23 3.27
N PRO A 80 -3.03 -13.29 2.78
CA PRO A 80 -2.77 -14.48 3.56
C PRO A 80 -2.07 -14.15 4.88
N LYS A 81 -2.46 -14.84 5.97
CA LYS A 81 -1.85 -14.64 7.31
C LYS A 81 -0.31 -14.68 7.28
N ARG A 82 0.25 -15.61 6.49
CA ARG A 82 1.70 -15.77 6.30
C ARG A 82 2.35 -14.52 5.70
N VAL A 83 1.71 -13.90 4.70
CA VAL A 83 2.21 -12.67 4.06
C VAL A 83 2.15 -11.52 5.04
N ARG A 84 1.06 -11.42 5.79
CA ARG A 84 0.88 -10.37 6.80
C ARG A 84 1.89 -10.42 7.93
N TYR A 85 2.26 -11.61 8.42
CA TYR A 85 3.32 -11.73 9.42
C TYR A 85 4.65 -11.15 8.93
N LEU A 86 5.05 -11.54 7.70
CA LEU A 86 6.27 -11.04 7.09
C LEU A 86 6.19 -9.56 6.75
N TYR A 87 4.99 -9.00 6.62
CA TYR A 87 4.78 -7.58 6.43
C TYR A 87 5.23 -6.77 7.66
N GLU A 88 4.91 -7.26 8.86
CA GLU A 88 5.30 -6.64 10.14
C GLU A 88 6.71 -7.02 10.58
N ASN A 89 7.21 -8.16 10.07
CA ASN A 89 8.51 -8.71 10.43
C ASN A 89 9.32 -8.99 9.15
N PRO A 90 9.61 -7.94 8.33
CA PRO A 90 10.21 -8.12 7.02
C PRO A 90 11.59 -8.76 7.09
N ASN A 91 12.32 -8.61 8.19
CA ASN A 91 13.66 -9.16 8.39
C ASN A 91 13.68 -10.54 9.07
N ASP A 92 12.52 -11.14 9.36
CA ASP A 92 12.48 -12.43 10.05
C ASP A 92 12.89 -13.58 9.11
N ILE A 93 14.13 -14.05 9.29
CA ILE A 93 14.71 -15.18 8.56
C ILE A 93 14.27 -16.54 9.12
N TYR A 94 13.68 -16.57 10.32
CA TYR A 94 13.22 -17.78 11.03
C TYR A 94 11.69 -17.95 10.97
N TYR A 95 11.04 -17.26 10.02
CA TYR A 95 9.59 -17.24 9.94
C TYR A 95 9.00 -18.64 9.71
N ASN A 96 9.70 -19.53 9.00
CA ASN A 96 9.26 -20.88 8.71
C ASN A 96 9.16 -21.73 9.98
N GLU A 97 10.11 -21.56 10.90
CA GLU A 97 10.14 -22.23 12.19
C GLU A 97 9.07 -21.63 13.12
N LYS A 98 8.95 -20.31 13.15
CA LYS A 98 7.96 -19.60 13.99
C LYS A 98 6.52 -19.86 13.58
N CYS A 99 6.25 -20.03 12.28
CA CYS A 99 4.92 -20.39 11.77
C CYS A 99 4.45 -21.78 12.26
N LYS A 100 5.34 -22.63 12.79
CA LYS A 100 4.99 -23.92 13.41
C LYS A 100 4.57 -23.79 14.88
N ILE A 101 4.79 -22.63 15.50
CA ILE A 101 4.46 -22.37 16.92
C ILE A 101 2.98 -21.99 17.03
N LYS A 102 2.20 -22.75 17.82
CA LYS A 102 0.72 -22.73 17.85
C LYS A 102 0.05 -21.49 18.46
N HIS A 103 0.79 -20.45 18.86
CA HIS A 103 0.23 -19.29 19.57
C HIS A 103 0.61 -17.93 18.96
N PHE A 104 0.58 -17.83 17.64
CA PHE A 104 0.82 -16.55 17.00
C PHE A 104 -0.39 -15.63 17.18
N SER A 105 -0.27 -14.62 18.06
CA SER A 105 -1.30 -13.58 18.24
C SER A 105 -1.54 -12.92 16.90
N ARG A 106 -2.81 -12.84 16.50
CA ARG A 106 -3.16 -12.22 15.23
C ARG A 106 -2.71 -10.76 15.32
N PRO A 107 -1.96 -10.26 14.32
CA PRO A 107 -1.76 -8.83 14.27
C PRO A 107 -3.09 -8.08 14.12
N ASP A 108 -3.06 -6.75 14.22
CA ASP A 108 -4.15 -5.85 13.83
C ASP A 108 -4.18 -5.66 12.30
N CYS A 109 -5.36 -5.49 11.68
CA CYS A 109 -5.45 -5.54 10.21
C CYS A 109 -4.43 -4.58 9.59
N LEU A 110 -3.82 -4.95 8.46
CA LEU A 110 -2.96 -4.02 7.69
C LEU A 110 -3.71 -2.74 7.30
N CYS A 111 -5.04 -2.76 7.37
CA CYS A 111 -5.90 -1.62 7.16
C CYS A 111 -5.88 -0.58 8.30
N CYS A 112 -5.55 -0.97 9.52
CA CYS A 112 -5.51 -0.10 10.70
C CYS A 112 -4.20 0.70 10.80
N SER A 113 -3.13 0.25 10.15
CA SER A 113 -1.83 0.94 10.10
C SER A 113 -1.64 1.77 8.83
N ASN A 114 -2.60 1.70 7.89
CA ASN A 114 -2.54 2.39 6.60
C ASN A 114 -2.97 3.86 6.74
N LEU A 115 -2.42 4.76 5.94
CA LEU A 115 -2.79 6.19 5.87
C LEU A 115 -4.25 6.43 5.53
N LEU A 116 -4.91 5.49 4.86
CA LEU A 116 -6.34 5.55 4.59
C LEU A 116 -7.16 5.33 5.86
N CYS A 117 -6.63 4.75 6.94
CA CYS A 117 -7.35 4.65 8.20
C CYS A 117 -7.60 6.06 8.76
N PRO A 118 -8.83 6.40 9.19
CA PRO A 118 -9.14 7.74 9.70
C PRO A 118 -8.20 8.21 10.82
N GLU A 119 -7.80 7.31 11.72
CA GLU A 119 -6.92 7.60 12.85
C GLU A 119 -5.47 7.94 12.43
N ASN A 120 -5.05 7.53 11.23
CA ASN A 120 -3.69 7.77 10.72
C ASN A 120 -3.64 8.95 9.74
N TRP A 121 -4.79 9.54 9.41
CA TRP A 121 -4.87 10.65 8.47
C TRP A 121 -4.70 11.99 9.20
N SER A 122 -3.90 12.88 8.62
CA SER A 122 -3.81 14.27 9.04
C SER A 122 -3.91 15.21 7.84
N PRO A 123 -4.25 16.50 8.03
CA PRO A 123 -4.25 17.49 6.94
C PRO A 123 -2.88 17.69 6.26
N ALA A 124 -1.80 17.24 6.89
CA ALA A 124 -0.46 17.23 6.32
C ALA A 124 -0.26 16.09 5.30
N CYS A 125 -1.01 14.98 5.45
CA CYS A 125 -1.02 13.89 4.50
C CYS A 125 -1.54 14.36 3.13
N ARG A 126 -1.03 13.74 2.08
CA ARG A 126 -1.35 14.05 0.69
C ARG A 126 -1.55 12.77 -0.10
N ILE A 127 -2.10 12.87 -1.31
CA ILE A 127 -2.23 11.74 -2.23
C ILE A 127 -0.87 11.05 -2.44
N TYR A 128 0.20 11.82 -2.63
CA TYR A 128 1.55 11.24 -2.81
C TYR A 128 2.01 10.44 -1.58
N SER A 129 1.59 10.78 -0.36
CA SER A 129 1.91 10.01 0.84
C SER A 129 1.32 8.61 0.76
N VAL A 130 0.06 8.51 0.30
CA VAL A 130 -0.60 7.22 0.06
C VAL A 130 0.08 6.45 -1.07
N LEU A 131 0.50 7.13 -2.14
CA LEU A 131 1.25 6.48 -3.23
C LEU A 131 2.60 5.92 -2.76
N ASN A 132 3.33 6.67 -1.91
CA ASN A 132 4.59 6.19 -1.31
C ASN A 132 4.35 4.98 -0.42
N GLU A 133 3.31 4.99 0.39
CA GLU A 133 2.92 3.83 1.18
C GLU A 133 2.59 2.63 0.28
N ILE A 134 1.85 2.81 -0.81
CA ILE A 134 1.59 1.74 -1.79
C ILE A 134 2.89 1.20 -2.41
N ASN A 135 3.86 2.06 -2.73
CA ASN A 135 5.16 1.62 -3.23
C ASN A 135 5.90 0.77 -2.20
N GLN A 136 5.97 1.22 -0.95
CA GLN A 136 6.57 0.46 0.15
C GLN A 136 5.86 -0.89 0.34
N HIS A 137 4.53 -0.91 0.27
CA HIS A 137 3.75 -2.14 0.33
C HIS A 137 4.12 -3.10 -0.82
N ASN A 138 4.35 -2.59 -2.02
CA ASN A 138 4.72 -3.39 -3.19
C ASN A 138 6.16 -3.92 -3.10
N GLU A 139 7.09 -3.11 -2.59
CA GLU A 139 8.47 -3.53 -2.32
C GLU A 139 8.50 -4.67 -1.30
N LEU A 140 7.80 -4.51 -0.17
CA LEU A 140 7.65 -5.54 0.85
C LEU A 140 7.01 -6.82 0.28
N LYS A 141 5.95 -6.70 -0.54
CA LYS A 141 5.36 -7.86 -1.22
C LYS A 141 6.36 -8.56 -2.13
N SER A 142 7.21 -7.82 -2.83
CA SER A 142 8.25 -8.37 -3.70
C SER A 142 9.26 -9.16 -2.87
N GLN A 143 9.78 -8.58 -1.78
CA GLN A 143 10.69 -9.26 -0.84
C GLN A 143 10.07 -10.52 -0.27
N ILE A 144 8.81 -10.46 0.16
CA ILE A 144 8.06 -11.63 0.65
C ILE A 144 7.96 -12.69 -0.43
N LYS A 145 7.61 -12.31 -1.67
CA LYS A 145 7.51 -13.25 -2.80
C LYS A 145 8.85 -13.96 -3.04
N TYR A 146 9.96 -13.23 -3.02
CA TYR A 146 11.29 -13.83 -3.11
C TYR A 146 11.51 -14.82 -1.96
N LYS A 147 11.20 -14.42 -0.72
CA LYS A 147 11.34 -15.28 0.47
C LYS A 147 10.55 -16.58 0.38
N LEU A 148 9.33 -16.50 -0.11
CA LEU A 148 8.46 -17.66 -0.29
C LEU A 148 8.95 -18.57 -1.43
N SER A 149 9.39 -17.98 -2.54
CA SER A 149 9.82 -18.72 -3.72
C SER A 149 11.16 -19.42 -3.51
N PHE A 150 12.07 -18.78 -2.77
CA PHE A 150 13.38 -19.35 -2.48
C PHE A 150 13.28 -20.61 -1.62
N ASN A 151 12.32 -20.69 -0.69
CA ASN A 151 12.07 -21.93 0.05
C ASN A 151 11.79 -23.12 -0.86
N LEU A 152 11.00 -22.92 -1.93
CA LEU A 152 10.70 -23.98 -2.89
C LEU A 152 11.96 -24.44 -3.61
N ILE A 153 12.90 -23.52 -3.89
CA ILE A 153 14.21 -23.82 -4.47
C ILE A 153 15.05 -24.62 -3.47
N ILE A 154 15.10 -24.22 -2.20
CA ILE A 154 15.85 -24.92 -1.15
C ILE A 154 15.37 -26.36 -1.02
N GLU A 155 14.06 -26.56 -0.92
CA GLU A 155 13.45 -27.88 -0.80
C GLU A 155 13.75 -28.74 -2.03
N LYS A 156 13.66 -28.15 -3.23
CA LYS A 156 13.94 -28.83 -4.51
C LYS A 156 15.41 -29.26 -4.65
N PHE A 157 16.35 -28.39 -4.26
CA PHE A 157 17.78 -28.61 -4.45
C PHE A 157 18.51 -29.10 -3.18
N LYS A 158 17.78 -29.31 -2.08
CA LYS A 158 18.32 -29.73 -0.77
C LYS A 158 19.48 -28.84 -0.29
N ILE A 159 19.37 -27.53 -0.52
CA ILE A 159 20.39 -26.56 -0.12
C ILE A 159 20.41 -26.46 1.41
N ASN A 160 21.60 -26.33 2.00
CA ASN A 160 21.72 -26.14 3.45
C ASN A 160 21.01 -24.83 3.87
N PRO A 161 20.05 -24.87 4.81
CA PRO A 161 19.34 -23.68 5.30
C PRO A 161 20.25 -22.57 5.84
N ASP A 162 21.46 -22.87 6.31
CA ASP A 162 22.37 -21.85 6.83
C ASP A 162 23.00 -21.01 5.72
N ILE A 163 23.27 -21.60 4.55
CA ILE A 163 23.73 -20.87 3.36
C ILE A 163 22.64 -19.88 2.93
N VAL A 164 21.39 -20.29 3.02
CA VAL A 164 20.23 -19.47 2.68
C VAL A 164 20.11 -18.28 3.64
N ARG A 165 20.21 -18.52 4.95
CA ARG A 165 20.16 -17.47 5.97
C ARG A 165 21.30 -16.48 5.78
N PHE A 166 22.49 -16.97 5.44
CA PHE A 166 23.63 -16.13 5.08
C PHE A 166 23.31 -15.26 3.86
N VAL A 167 22.79 -15.82 2.77
CA VAL A 167 22.39 -15.04 1.58
C VAL A 167 21.31 -14.00 1.92
N TYR A 168 20.31 -14.35 2.73
CA TYR A 168 19.29 -13.40 3.18
C TYR A 168 19.84 -12.27 4.05
N SER A 169 20.96 -12.45 4.74
CA SER A 169 21.56 -11.37 5.53
C SER A 169 22.09 -10.22 4.68
N PHE A 170 22.23 -10.42 3.36
CA PHE A 170 22.68 -9.42 2.40
C PHE A 170 21.54 -8.81 1.56
N LEU A 171 20.29 -9.25 1.76
CA LEU A 171 19.10 -8.82 1.03
C LEU A 171 18.13 -8.06 1.93
#